data_AF-A0A6G6WVF1-F1
#
_entry.id   AF-A0A6G6WVF1-F1
#
_cell.length_a   1.000
_cell.length_b   1.000
_cell.length_c   1.000
_cell.angle_alpha   90.00
_cell.angle_beta   90.00
_cell.angle_gamma   90.00
#
_symmetry.space_group_name_H-M   'P 1'
#
loop_
_entity.id
_entity.type
_entity.pdbx_description
1 polymer ?
#
loop_
_entity_poly.entity_id
_entity_poly.type
_entity_poly.pdbx_seq_one_letter_code
_entity_poly.pdbx_strand_id
1 'polypeptide(L)'
;MQDSDVFKENNGSSPSLDEQARSLGREAAAAGSQAREKVTSTIQEQAAKISDKAKNVAADTGAKIENLIDEQRASGASYLQNVADLVHQAADVFDKEIPQASQYIHQAAQQIDTVAETVRTRRMREVADDMQHFARRQPALFFGGALFLGFAAVRVFRANSSPSSQDSEHARQ
;
A
#
# COMPACT_ATOMS: atom_id res chain seq x y z
N MET A 1 -41.59 -33.11 -46.39
CA MET A 1 -41.99 -31.76 -45.96
C MET A 1 -42.21 -31.85 -44.45
N GLN A 2 -41.15 -31.66 -43.65
CA GLN A 2 -40.81 -30.42 -42.93
C GLN A 2 -41.89 -30.01 -41.93
N ASP A 3 -41.87 -30.66 -40.76
CA ASP A 3 -42.45 -30.13 -39.53
C ASP A 3 -41.30 -29.43 -38.80
N SER A 4 -41.20 -28.12 -39.04
CA SER A 4 -40.26 -27.24 -38.35
C SER A 4 -40.96 -26.72 -37.11
N ASP A 5 -40.99 -27.54 -36.06
CA ASP A 5 -41.32 -27.05 -34.72
C ASP A 5 -40.21 -26.10 -34.28
N VAL A 6 -40.59 -24.83 -34.31
CA VAL A 6 -39.81 -23.68 -33.86
C VAL A 6 -39.44 -23.91 -32.40
N PHE A 7 -38.17 -24.25 -32.18
CA PHE A 7 -37.53 -24.22 -30.88
C PHE A 7 -37.72 -22.82 -30.29
N LYS A 8 -38.62 -22.72 -29.31
CA LYS A 8 -38.85 -21.51 -28.52
C LYS A 8 -37.53 -21.11 -27.86
N GLU A 9 -36.99 -20.00 -28.32
CA GLU A 9 -35.84 -19.29 -27.77
C GLU A 9 -36.06 -19.07 -26.26
N ASN A 10 -35.46 -19.94 -25.47
CA ASN A 10 -35.35 -19.79 -24.02
C ASN A 10 -34.27 -18.74 -23.75
N ASN A 11 -34.62 -17.48 -23.89
CA ASN A 11 -33.78 -16.35 -23.49
C ASN A 11 -33.85 -16.21 -21.97
N GLY A 12 -33.15 -17.11 -21.28
CA GLY A 12 -32.97 -17.07 -19.84
C GLY A 12 -32.07 -15.89 -19.47
N SER A 13 -32.67 -14.82 -18.99
CA SER A 13 -32.01 -13.73 -18.26
C SER A 13 -31.21 -14.31 -17.09
N SER A 14 -29.92 -14.54 -17.31
CA SER A 14 -28.98 -14.86 -16.22
C SER A 14 -28.81 -13.59 -15.38
N PRO A 15 -28.91 -13.66 -14.04
CA PRO A 15 -28.67 -12.49 -13.19
C PRO A 15 -27.22 -12.03 -13.42
N SER A 16 -27.09 -10.91 -14.12
CA SER A 16 -25.81 -10.34 -14.55
C SER A 16 -24.93 -10.08 -13.33
N LEU A 17 -23.66 -10.48 -13.42
CA LEU A 17 -22.60 -10.23 -12.43
C LEU A 17 -22.54 -8.77 -11.98
N ASP A 18 -22.99 -7.83 -12.83
CA ASP A 18 -23.14 -6.41 -12.55
C ASP A 18 -24.12 -6.10 -11.40
N GLU A 19 -25.20 -6.87 -11.25
CA GLU A 19 -26.16 -6.66 -10.15
C GLU A 19 -25.61 -7.15 -8.82
N GLN A 20 -24.91 -8.29 -8.81
CA GLN A 20 -24.22 -8.81 -7.63
C GLN A 20 -23.05 -7.89 -7.22
N ALA A 21 -22.31 -7.36 -8.18
CA ALA A 21 -21.26 -6.39 -7.92
C ALA A 21 -21.83 -5.08 -7.35
N ARG A 22 -22.98 -4.60 -7.86
CA ARG A 22 -23.65 -3.40 -7.36
C ARG A 22 -24.26 -3.59 -5.98
N SER A 23 -24.84 -4.75 -5.66
CA SER A 23 -25.39 -5.02 -4.33
C SER A 23 -24.27 -5.11 -3.29
N LEU A 24 -23.20 -5.84 -3.59
CA LEU A 24 -22.01 -5.93 -2.75
C LEU A 24 -21.35 -4.56 -2.56
N GLY A 25 -21.26 -3.76 -3.63
CA GLY A 25 -20.71 -2.40 -3.58
C GLY A 25 -21.54 -1.46 -2.70
N ARG A 26 -22.87 -1.54 -2.75
CA ARG A 26 -23.76 -0.76 -1.88
C ARG A 26 -23.64 -1.17 -0.42
N GLU A 27 -23.52 -2.46 -0.14
CA GLU A 27 -23.33 -2.96 1.23
C GLU A 27 -21.97 -2.54 1.79
N ALA A 28 -20.90 -2.67 1.00
CA ALA A 28 -19.57 -2.19 1.36
C ALA A 28 -19.55 -0.66 1.56
N ALA A 29 -20.27 0.10 0.72
CA ALA A 29 -20.40 1.55 0.89
C ALA A 29 -21.18 1.92 2.16
N ALA A 30 -22.21 1.16 2.53
CA ALA A 30 -22.99 1.37 3.76
C ALA A 30 -22.20 0.99 5.02
N ALA A 31 -21.47 -0.12 5.01
CA ALA A 31 -20.56 -0.47 6.11
C ALA A 31 -19.41 0.55 6.22
N GLY A 32 -18.88 0.98 5.07
CA GLY A 32 -17.83 1.98 4.97
C GLY A 32 -18.27 3.35 5.48
N SER A 33 -19.51 3.79 5.23
CA SER A 33 -20.02 5.07 5.72
C SER A 33 -20.16 5.09 7.24
N GLN A 34 -20.69 4.02 7.84
CA GLN A 34 -20.79 3.89 9.30
C GLN A 34 -19.41 3.83 9.98
N ALA A 35 -18.48 3.08 9.38
CA ALA A 35 -17.10 3.03 9.87
C ALA A 35 -16.42 4.40 9.75
N ARG A 36 -16.62 5.10 8.63
CA ARG A 36 -16.10 6.47 8.43
C ARG A 36 -16.64 7.44 9.46
N GLU A 37 -17.91 7.38 9.81
CA GLU A 37 -18.51 8.28 10.79
C GLU A 37 -17.88 8.10 12.18
N LYS A 38 -17.77 6.85 12.65
CA LYS A 38 -17.12 6.53 13.94
C LYS A 38 -15.64 6.87 13.97
N VAL A 39 -14.94 6.61 12.87
CA VAL A 39 -13.50 6.91 12.74
C VAL A 39 -13.29 8.42 12.66
N THR A 40 -14.12 9.16 11.92
CA THR A 40 -13.99 10.61 11.78
C THR A 40 -14.19 11.33 13.11
N SER A 41 -15.19 10.95 13.91
CA SER A 41 -15.41 11.55 15.23
C SER A 41 -14.26 11.28 16.18
N THR A 42 -13.80 10.02 16.25
CA THR A 42 -12.67 9.62 17.10
C THR A 42 -11.37 10.30 16.66
N ILE A 43 -11.11 10.37 15.35
CA ILE A 43 -9.94 11.05 14.80
C ILE A 43 -10.03 12.55 15.09
N GLN A 44 -11.18 13.20 14.97
CA GLN A 44 -11.29 14.64 15.18
C GLN A 44 -10.96 15.02 16.64
N GLU A 45 -11.46 14.26 17.61
CA GLU A 45 -11.15 14.46 19.03
C GLU A 45 -9.68 14.21 19.37
N GLN A 46 -9.10 13.15 18.82
CA GLN A 46 -7.69 12.81 19.06
C GLN A 46 -6.73 13.71 18.27
N ALA A 47 -7.13 14.14 17.07
CA ALA A 47 -6.34 15.01 16.20
C ALA A 47 -6.09 16.37 16.86
N ALA A 48 -7.06 16.92 17.59
CA ALA A 48 -6.83 18.14 18.37
C ALA A 48 -5.68 17.97 19.38
N LYS A 49 -5.71 16.89 20.17
CA LYS A 49 -4.68 16.57 21.18
C LYS A 49 -3.33 16.24 20.54
N ILE A 50 -3.34 15.55 19.41
CA ILE A 50 -2.15 15.19 18.65
C ILE A 50 -1.55 16.42 17.98
N SER A 51 -2.36 17.34 17.46
CA SER A 51 -1.88 18.55 16.78
C SER A 51 -1.07 19.43 17.74
N ASP A 52 -1.54 19.59 18.98
CA ASP A 52 -0.82 20.36 19.99
C ASP A 52 0.50 19.67 20.41
N LYS A 53 0.50 18.34 20.56
CA LYS A 53 1.74 17.59 20.83
C LYS A 53 2.70 17.58 19.64
N ALA A 54 2.18 17.48 18.43
CA ALA A 54 2.97 17.43 17.19
C ALA A 54 3.72 18.75 16.94
N LYS A 55 3.11 19.90 17.24
CA LYS A 55 3.78 21.22 17.14
C LYS A 55 5.04 21.27 18.01
N ASN A 56 4.97 20.75 19.24
CA ASN A 56 6.10 20.73 20.17
C ASN A 56 7.17 19.71 19.75
N VAL A 57 6.77 18.50 19.33
CA VAL A 57 7.69 17.44 18.91
C VAL A 57 8.40 17.77 17.60
N ALA A 58 7.71 18.40 16.64
CA ALA A 58 8.27 18.77 15.35
C ALA A 58 9.39 19.79 15.48
N ALA A 59 9.25 20.76 16.40
CA ALA A 59 10.28 21.75 16.68
C ALA A 59 11.57 21.14 17.26
N ASP A 60 11.46 20.19 18.19
CA ASP A 60 12.61 19.59 18.88
C ASP A 60 13.27 18.43 18.12
N THR A 61 12.49 17.69 17.33
CA THR A 61 12.95 16.44 16.68
C THR A 61 13.45 16.67 15.25
N GLY A 62 12.89 17.66 14.55
CA GLY A 62 13.23 17.93 13.15
C GLY A 62 14.72 18.19 12.92
N ALA A 63 15.34 18.96 13.81
CA ALA A 63 16.77 19.28 13.72
C ALA A 63 17.69 18.06 13.97
N LYS A 64 17.26 17.07 14.76
CA LYS A 64 18.05 15.87 15.05
C LYS A 64 17.96 14.82 13.94
N ILE A 65 16.78 14.72 13.33
CA ILE A 65 16.54 13.80 12.20
C ILE A 65 17.33 14.22 10.97
N GLU A 66 17.41 15.52 10.68
CA GLU A 66 18.13 16.02 9.50
C GLU A 66 19.63 15.65 9.54
N ASN A 67 20.26 15.77 10.73
CA ASN A 67 21.67 15.39 10.93
C ASN A 67 21.92 13.87 10.81
N LEU A 68 20.99 13.03 11.28
CA LEU A 68 21.11 11.56 11.18
C LEU A 68 20.96 11.06 9.73
N ILE A 69 20.10 11.70 8.95
CA ILE A 69 19.85 11.34 7.54
C ILE A 69 21.05 11.67 6.67
N ASP A 70 21.71 12.81 6.90
CA ASP A 70 22.90 13.19 6.14
C ASP A 70 24.08 12.23 6.37
N GLU A 71 24.20 11.67 7.58
CA GLU A 71 25.23 10.68 7.93
C GLU A 71 24.93 9.27 7.36
N GLN A 72 23.64 8.90 7.24
CA GLN A 72 23.21 7.60 6.68
C GLN A 72 23.02 7.57 5.15
N ARG A 73 23.05 8.72 4.48
CA ARG A 73 22.80 8.84 3.03
C ARG A 73 23.72 7.99 2.17
N ALA A 74 25.01 7.89 2.52
CA ALA A 74 25.97 7.08 1.77
C ALA A 74 25.67 5.56 1.88
N SER A 75 25.18 5.10 3.03
CA SER A 75 24.85 3.70 3.27
C SER A 75 23.49 3.28 2.68
N GLY A 76 22.56 4.23 2.50
CA GLY A 76 21.23 3.97 1.93
C GLY A 76 21.25 3.69 0.43
N ALA A 77 22.17 4.30 -0.33
CA ALA A 77 22.23 4.15 -1.79
C ALA A 77 22.48 2.69 -2.22
N SER A 78 23.37 1.97 -1.52
CA SER A 78 23.65 0.56 -1.80
C SER A 78 22.46 -0.37 -1.47
N TYR A 79 21.66 -0.02 -0.47
CA TYR A 79 20.47 -0.80 -0.13
C TYR A 79 19.35 -0.61 -1.17
N LEU A 80 19.17 0.62 -1.65
CA LEU A 80 18.18 0.93 -2.69
C LEU A 80 18.52 0.27 -4.04
N GLN A 81 19.81 0.18 -4.39
CA GLN A 81 20.26 -0.55 -5.58
C GLN A 81 19.86 -2.03 -5.48
N ASN A 82 20.08 -2.66 -4.33
CA ASN A 82 19.76 -4.07 -4.10
C ASN A 82 18.24 -4.33 -4.14
N VAL A 83 17.43 -3.37 -3.68
CA VAL A 83 15.95 -3.43 -3.80
C VAL A 83 15.49 -3.25 -5.25
N ALA A 84 16.10 -2.32 -6.00
CA ALA A 84 15.80 -2.14 -7.42
C ALA A 84 16.09 -3.41 -8.23
N ASP A 85 17.22 -4.07 -7.96
CA ASP A 85 17.60 -5.34 -8.61
C ASP A 85 16.58 -6.45 -8.31
N LEU A 86 16.10 -6.56 -7.07
CA LEU A 86 15.05 -7.52 -6.68
C LEU A 86 13.70 -7.23 -7.35
N VAL A 87 13.34 -5.95 -7.51
CA VAL A 87 12.09 -5.54 -8.17
C VAL A 87 12.15 -5.79 -9.66
N HIS A 88 13.29 -5.51 -10.32
CA HIS A 88 13.49 -5.84 -11.74
C HIS A 88 13.35 -7.35 -11.97
N GLN A 89 13.99 -8.15 -11.11
CA GLN A 89 13.94 -9.60 -11.17
C GLN A 89 12.52 -10.17 -10.92
N ALA A 90 11.71 -9.49 -10.10
CA ALA A 90 10.30 -9.83 -9.91
C ALA A 90 9.41 -9.39 -11.09
N ALA A 91 9.68 -8.24 -11.71
CA ALA A 91 8.96 -7.76 -12.88
C ALA A 91 9.11 -8.72 -14.08
N ASP A 92 10.31 -9.26 -14.28
CA ASP A 92 10.61 -10.28 -15.32
C ASP A 92 9.78 -11.57 -15.14
N VAL A 93 9.39 -11.90 -13.90
CA VAL A 93 8.53 -13.05 -13.59
C VAL A 93 7.06 -12.74 -13.89
N PHE A 94 6.61 -11.52 -13.59
CA PHE A 94 5.22 -11.11 -13.80
C PHE A 94 4.85 -10.85 -15.27
N ASP A 95 5.80 -10.45 -16.10
CA ASP A 95 5.56 -10.15 -17.53
C ASP A 95 5.14 -11.40 -18.32
N LYS A 96 5.46 -12.60 -17.82
CA LYS A 96 5.10 -13.89 -18.45
C LYS A 96 3.72 -14.44 -18.07
N GLU A 97 3.13 -13.99 -16.96
CA GLU A 97 1.93 -14.62 -16.40
C GLU A 97 0.64 -13.83 -16.63
N ILE A 98 0.68 -12.49 -16.76
CA ILE A 98 -0.55 -11.68 -16.84
C ILE A 98 -0.43 -10.53 -17.87
N PRO A 99 -0.68 -10.79 -19.17
CA PRO A 99 -0.56 -9.78 -20.23
C PRO A 99 -1.54 -8.60 -20.09
N GLN A 100 -2.68 -8.76 -19.40
CA GLN A 100 -3.62 -7.66 -19.12
C GLN A 100 -3.16 -6.75 -17.97
N ALA A 101 -2.29 -7.24 -17.08
CA ALA A 101 -1.67 -6.43 -16.03
C ALA A 101 -0.42 -5.71 -16.53
N SER A 102 0.14 -6.11 -17.68
CA SER A 102 1.43 -5.57 -18.16
C SER A 102 1.37 -4.05 -18.34
N GLN A 103 0.26 -3.48 -18.84
CA GLN A 103 0.14 -2.02 -19.00
C GLN A 103 0.19 -1.26 -17.66
N TYR A 104 -0.45 -1.82 -16.62
CA TYR A 104 -0.42 -1.24 -15.28
C TYR A 104 0.94 -1.42 -14.61
N ILE A 105 1.59 -2.56 -14.82
CA ILE A 105 2.94 -2.85 -14.32
C ILE A 105 3.96 -1.94 -15.01
N HIS A 106 3.83 -1.69 -16.32
CA HIS A 106 4.68 -0.76 -17.06
C HIS A 106 4.52 0.69 -16.56
N GLN A 107 3.28 1.13 -16.29
CA GLN A 107 3.04 2.44 -15.67
C GLN A 107 3.64 2.53 -14.26
N ALA A 108 3.55 1.45 -13.47
CA ALA A 108 4.17 1.39 -12.15
C ALA A 108 5.70 1.45 -12.24
N ALA A 109 6.31 0.71 -13.19
CA ALA A 109 7.75 0.71 -13.42
C ALA A 109 8.28 2.10 -13.81
N GLN A 110 7.61 2.79 -14.74
CA GLN A 110 7.95 4.16 -15.13
C GLN A 110 7.91 5.15 -13.95
N GLN A 111 6.97 4.97 -13.03
CA GLN A 111 6.90 5.78 -11.82
C GLN A 111 7.99 5.44 -10.81
N ILE A 112 8.41 4.18 -10.71
CA ILE A 112 9.52 3.77 -9.85
C ILE A 112 10.84 4.40 -10.32
N ASP A 113 11.10 4.41 -11.63
CA ASP A 113 12.31 5.06 -12.19
C ASP A 113 12.36 6.55 -11.89
N THR A 114 11.22 7.23 -12.01
CA THR A 114 11.09 8.66 -11.69
C THR A 114 11.37 8.94 -10.21
N VAL A 115 10.94 8.04 -9.31
CA VAL A 115 11.21 8.14 -7.87
C VAL A 115 12.69 7.90 -7.57
N ALA A 116 13.33 6.91 -8.19
CA ALA A 116 14.74 6.60 -8.01
C ALA A 116 15.64 7.78 -8.40
N GLU A 117 15.36 8.43 -9.54
CA GLU A 117 16.11 9.60 -10.00
C GLU A 117 15.92 10.81 -9.05
N THR A 118 14.69 10.99 -8.55
CA THR A 118 14.37 12.06 -7.58
C THR A 118 15.12 11.89 -6.27
N VAL A 119 15.24 10.65 -5.76
CA VAL A 119 15.99 10.35 -4.53
C VAL A 119 17.49 10.64 -4.67
N ARG A 120 18.05 10.45 -5.87
CA ARG A 120 19.48 10.65 -6.14
C ARG A 120 19.89 12.12 -6.23
N THR A 121 19.00 12.98 -6.75
CA THR A 121 19.35 14.35 -7.11
C THR A 121 18.77 15.42 -6.18
N ARG A 122 17.73 15.12 -5.39
CA ARG A 122 17.05 16.15 -4.60
C ARG A 122 17.55 16.31 -3.17
N ARG A 123 17.43 17.56 -2.69
CA ARG A 123 17.67 17.89 -1.28
C ARG A 123 16.48 17.45 -0.43
N MET A 124 16.72 17.03 0.82
CA MET A 124 15.68 16.52 1.72
C MET A 124 14.51 17.49 1.91
N ARG A 125 14.80 18.80 1.88
CA ARG A 125 13.78 19.85 1.98
C ARG A 125 12.78 19.85 0.81
N GLU A 126 13.24 19.58 -0.40
CA GLU A 126 12.39 19.51 -1.60
C GLU A 126 11.52 18.24 -1.56
N VAL A 127 12.07 17.11 -1.13
CA VAL A 127 11.30 15.85 -0.97
C VAL A 127 10.20 16.00 0.06
N ALA A 128 10.47 16.68 1.18
CA ALA A 128 9.46 16.94 2.20
C ALA A 128 8.29 17.81 1.68
N ASP A 129 8.60 18.83 0.87
CA ASP A 129 7.56 19.69 0.29
C ASP A 129 6.73 18.96 -0.78
N ASP A 130 7.36 18.13 -1.61
CA ASP A 130 6.68 17.29 -2.60
C ASP A 130 5.76 16.26 -1.91
N MET A 131 6.22 15.63 -0.83
CA MET A 131 5.40 14.73 -0.01
C MET A 131 4.19 15.45 0.60
N GLN A 132 4.37 16.68 1.08
CA GLN A 132 3.26 17.49 1.60
C GLN A 132 2.24 17.80 0.51
N HIS A 133 2.69 18.17 -0.69
CA HIS A 133 1.82 18.42 -1.83
C HIS A 133 1.07 17.16 -2.26
N PHE A 134 1.75 16.00 -2.31
CA PHE A 134 1.14 14.72 -2.61
C PHE A 134 0.06 14.33 -1.59
N ALA A 135 0.35 14.44 -0.29
CA ALA A 135 -0.58 14.13 0.78
C ALA A 135 -1.86 14.97 0.71
N ARG A 136 -1.72 16.26 0.35
CA ARG A 136 -2.88 17.16 0.14
C ARG A 136 -3.65 16.84 -1.13
N ARG A 137 -2.97 16.43 -2.21
CA ARG A 137 -3.61 16.13 -3.50
C ARG A 137 -4.31 14.77 -3.50
N GLN A 138 -3.76 13.79 -2.81
CA GLN A 138 -4.26 12.42 -2.77
C GLN A 138 -4.28 11.88 -1.33
N PRO A 139 -5.16 12.40 -0.46
CA PRO A 139 -5.21 12.02 0.95
C PRO A 139 -5.50 10.52 1.13
N ALA A 140 -6.35 9.94 0.28
CA ALA A 140 -6.68 8.52 0.35
C ALA A 140 -5.46 7.61 0.12
N LEU A 141 -4.62 7.92 -0.87
CA LEU A 141 -3.41 7.13 -1.15
C LEU A 141 -2.36 7.31 -0.07
N PHE A 142 -2.17 8.54 0.42
CA PHE A 142 -1.22 8.81 1.49
C PHE A 142 -1.59 8.07 2.78
N PHE A 143 -2.84 8.21 3.26
CA PHE A 143 -3.29 7.51 4.47
C PHE A 143 -3.39 6.00 4.25
N GLY A 144 -3.83 5.54 3.07
CA GLY A 144 -3.85 4.12 2.72
C GLY A 144 -2.46 3.50 2.75
N GLY A 145 -1.46 4.17 2.17
CA GLY A 145 -0.06 3.76 2.20
C GLY A 145 0.53 3.79 3.60
N ALA A 146 0.26 4.83 4.39
CA ALA A 146 0.73 4.92 5.77
C ALA A 146 0.16 3.79 6.65
N LEU A 147 -1.14 3.48 6.51
CA LEU A 147 -1.78 2.37 7.20
C LEU A 147 -1.20 1.02 6.75
N PHE A 148 -0.99 0.83 5.44
CA PHE A 148 -0.39 -0.38 4.89
C PHE A 148 1.02 -0.60 5.43
N LEU A 149 1.87 0.43 5.39
CA LEU A 149 3.24 0.38 5.92
C LEU A 149 3.24 0.11 7.42
N GLY A 150 2.35 0.77 8.19
CA GLY A 150 2.21 0.53 9.63
C GLY A 150 1.81 -0.91 9.94
N PHE A 151 0.84 -1.46 9.21
CA PHE A 151 0.44 -2.86 9.34
C PHE A 151 1.58 -3.82 8.96
N ALA A 152 2.27 -3.57 7.85
CA ALA A 152 3.41 -4.37 7.42
C ALA A 152 4.52 -4.37 8.48
N ALA A 153 4.83 -3.22 9.07
CA ALA A 153 5.80 -3.10 10.16
C ALA A 153 5.40 -3.94 11.38
N VAL A 154 4.14 -3.85 11.83
CA VAL A 154 3.61 -4.69 12.92
C VAL A 154 3.69 -6.17 12.56
N ARG A 155 3.35 -6.52 11.32
CA ARG A 155 3.35 -7.90 10.83
C ARG A 155 4.75 -8.50 10.79
N VAL A 156 5.77 -7.73 10.41
CA VAL A 156 7.19 -8.15 10.42
C VAL A 156 7.69 -8.26 11.86
N PHE A 157 7.43 -7.25 12.68
CA PHE A 157 7.83 -7.25 14.08
C PHE A 157 7.28 -8.48 14.83
N ARG A 158 6.00 -8.80 14.63
CA ARG A 158 5.36 -9.97 15.23
C ARG A 158 5.82 -11.30 14.62
N ALA A 159 6.24 -11.32 13.34
CA ALA A 159 6.80 -12.50 12.70
C ALA A 159 8.13 -12.92 13.32
N ASN A 160 8.94 -11.95 13.73
CA ASN A 160 10.24 -12.17 14.34
C ASN A 160 10.15 -12.62 15.81
N SER A 161 8.94 -12.64 16.40
CA SER A 161 8.70 -13.06 17.78
C SER A 161 8.24 -14.51 17.92
N SER A 162 8.27 -15.33 16.86
CA SER A 162 8.08 -16.77 17.01
C SER A 162 9.24 -17.33 17.84
N PRO A 163 9.01 -17.79 19.08
CA PRO A 163 10.05 -18.52 19.79
C PRO A 163 10.27 -19.80 18.98
N SER A 164 11.49 -19.97 18.49
CA SER A 164 11.97 -21.28 18.11
C SER A 164 11.82 -22.16 19.34
N SER A 165 10.75 -22.95 19.39
CA SER A 165 10.70 -24.16 20.20
C SER A 165 11.81 -25.06 19.67
N GLN A 166 13.02 -24.79 20.15
CA GLN A 166 14.05 -25.80 20.34
C GLN A 166 13.43 -26.74 21.38
N ASP A 167 12.64 -27.69 20.89
CA ASP A 167 12.45 -28.94 21.60
C ASP A 167 13.70 -29.75 21.32
N SER A 168 14.76 -29.37 22.03
CA SER A 168 15.99 -30.10 22.16
C SER A 168 15.69 -31.38 22.93
N GLU A 169 15.78 -32.49 22.20
CA GLU A 169 16.56 -33.66 22.64
C GLU A 169 16.19 -34.26 24.01
N HIS A 170 15.42 -35.34 23.99
CA HIS A 170 15.64 -36.47 24.90
C HIS A 170 15.56 -37.78 24.10
N ALA A 171 16.74 -38.27 23.70
CA ALA A 171 17.35 -39.51 24.22
C ALA A 171 16.64 -40.79 23.74
N ARG A 172 17.17 -41.47 22.71
CA ARG A 172 18.01 -42.67 22.92
C ARG A 172 17.66 -43.44 24.21
N GLN A 173 16.95 -44.55 24.06
CA GLN A 173 17.32 -45.86 24.61
C GLN A 173 16.48 -46.95 23.96
#